data_AF-A0A1B6FTE6-F1
#
_entry.id   AF-A0A1B6FTE6-F1
#
_cell.length_a   1.000
_cell.length_b   1.000
_cell.length_c   1.000
_cell.angle_alpha   90.00
_cell.angle_beta   90.00
_cell.angle_gamma   90.00
#
_symmetry.space_group_name_H-M   'P 1'
#
loop_
_entity.id
_entity.type
_entity.pdbx_description
1 polymer ?
#
loop_
_entity_poly.entity_id
_entity_poly.type
_entity_poly.pdbx_seq_one_letter_code
_entity_poly.pdbx_strand_id
1 'polypeptide(L)'
;KVTDSTSGTIPMAPGTTLSPQPTTPMPTTTVRPSAEHGDGPVNVTARVGSEIFFDCRIHMSEGHVVAWSYVSPKSGMLSTQTVNLFSFGTHRTSSFQAPNNYRLRINSVNHEDEGVYYCFFHSAQNIVKKVFLKVTEDED
;
A
#
# COMPACT_ATOMS: atom_id res chain seq x y z
N LYS A 1 -14.16 -1.50 62.21
CA LYS A 1 -13.42 -2.64 62.79
C LYS A 1 -13.33 -3.69 61.69
N VAL A 2 -12.21 -3.79 60.97
CA VAL A 2 -10.96 -4.49 61.34
C VAL A 2 -11.03 -5.95 60.88
N THR A 3 -10.08 -6.29 59.99
CA THR A 3 -9.45 -7.60 59.66
C THR A 3 -10.30 -8.71 59.05
N ASP A 4 -9.76 -9.68 58.32
CA ASP A 4 -8.56 -9.92 57.50
C ASP A 4 -8.68 -11.41 57.07
N SER A 5 -8.19 -11.75 55.88
CA SER A 5 -7.63 -13.04 55.41
C SER A 5 -8.13 -14.39 55.97
N THR A 6 -8.47 -15.34 55.07
CA THR A 6 -7.76 -16.65 54.99
C THR A 6 -8.01 -17.41 53.67
N SER A 7 -7.12 -18.37 53.41
CA SER A 7 -6.66 -18.95 52.14
C SER A 7 -7.09 -20.42 51.92
N GLY A 8 -6.97 -20.90 50.67
CA GLY A 8 -6.82 -22.32 50.27
C GLY A 8 -7.98 -22.88 49.43
N THR A 9 -7.83 -23.69 48.35
CA THR A 9 -6.71 -24.44 47.75
C THR A 9 -7.22 -25.06 46.43
N ILE A 10 -6.47 -25.09 45.30
CA ILE A 10 -6.52 -26.21 44.30
C ILE A 10 -5.13 -26.35 43.61
N PRO A 11 -4.60 -27.58 43.38
CA PRO A 11 -3.20 -27.83 43.04
C PRO A 11 -2.83 -27.58 41.57
N MET A 12 -1.57 -27.19 41.33
CA MET A 12 -0.92 -27.13 40.01
C MET A 12 -0.62 -28.53 39.46
N ALA A 13 -1.10 -28.82 38.24
CA ALA A 13 -0.58 -29.90 37.41
C ALA A 13 0.76 -29.47 36.78
N PRO A 14 1.74 -30.39 36.62
CA PRO A 14 3.03 -30.05 36.02
C PRO A 14 3.01 -30.20 34.49
N GLY A 15 3.49 -29.17 33.80
CA GLY A 15 4.27 -29.32 32.57
C GLY A 15 3.51 -29.34 31.25
N THR A 16 3.15 -28.17 30.73
CA THR A 16 3.32 -27.87 29.30
C THR A 16 3.61 -26.38 29.16
N THR A 17 4.90 -26.05 29.18
CA THR A 17 5.37 -24.71 28.85
C THR A 17 5.12 -24.47 27.37
N LEU A 18 4.03 -23.77 27.03
CA LEU A 18 3.92 -23.14 25.73
C LEU A 18 4.97 -22.03 25.69
N SER A 19 6.07 -22.27 24.98
CA SER A 19 7.06 -21.23 24.69
C SER A 19 6.37 -20.03 24.03
N PRO A 20 6.61 -18.79 24.49
CA PRO A 20 6.21 -17.62 23.75
C PRO A 20 7.04 -17.57 22.47
N GLN A 21 6.42 -17.89 21.34
CA GLN A 21 7.02 -17.68 20.03
C GLN A 21 7.20 -16.16 19.85
N PRO A 22 8.41 -15.68 19.54
CA PRO A 22 8.60 -14.29 19.14
C PRO A 22 7.81 -14.06 17.85
N THR A 23 6.73 -13.28 17.90
CA THR A 23 6.05 -12.80 16.70
C THR A 23 6.93 -11.72 16.08
N THR A 24 7.95 -12.15 15.34
CA THR A 24 8.76 -11.23 14.53
C THR A 24 7.83 -10.64 13.47
N PRO A 25 7.64 -9.30 13.40
CA PRO A 25 6.91 -8.70 12.29
C PRO A 25 7.69 -9.02 11.01
N MET A 26 7.02 -9.57 10.00
CA MET A 26 7.60 -9.72 8.66
C MET A 26 8.23 -8.40 8.23
N PRO A 27 9.40 -8.41 7.58
CA PRO A 27 9.94 -7.20 6.99
C PRO A 27 9.00 -6.74 5.87
N THR A 28 8.12 -5.78 6.15
CA THR A 28 7.35 -5.07 5.13
C THR A 28 8.35 -4.31 4.28
N THR A 29 8.77 -4.93 3.17
CA THR A 29 9.71 -4.32 2.25
C THR A 29 8.95 -3.23 1.50
N THR A 30 9.00 -2.00 1.99
CA THR A 30 8.39 -0.85 1.33
C THR A 30 9.20 -0.51 0.07
N VAL A 31 8.71 -0.92 -1.09
CA VAL A 31 9.38 -0.61 -2.37
C VAL A 31 8.83 0.71 -2.91
N ARG A 32 9.73 1.68 -3.12
CA ARG A 32 9.41 2.97 -3.77
C ARG A 32 9.98 2.96 -5.19
N PRO A 33 9.16 2.82 -6.22
CA PRO A 33 9.62 2.92 -7.60
C PRO A 33 9.75 4.40 -7.95
N SER A 34 10.99 4.88 -8.07
CA SER A 34 11.27 6.24 -8.54
C SER A 34 11.83 6.18 -9.95
N ALA A 35 11.23 6.95 -10.86
CA ALA A 35 11.88 7.33 -12.11
C ALA A 35 12.47 8.73 -11.91
N GLU A 36 13.79 8.82 -11.99
CA GLU A 36 14.61 10.00 -11.72
C GLU A 36 14.60 11.02 -12.87
N HIS A 37 13.41 11.44 -13.31
CA HIS A 37 13.11 12.28 -14.49
C HIS A 37 12.74 11.45 -15.72
N GLY A 38 11.54 11.68 -16.22
CA GLY A 38 11.10 11.17 -17.51
C GLY A 38 9.59 11.11 -17.57
N ASP A 39 9.03 11.83 -18.53
CA ASP A 39 7.62 11.84 -18.99
C ASP A 39 7.19 10.48 -19.59
N GLY A 40 7.85 9.39 -19.18
CA GLY A 40 7.75 8.06 -19.77
C GLY A 40 7.13 7.03 -18.81
N PRO A 41 6.67 5.89 -19.34
CA PRO A 41 6.15 4.81 -18.53
C PRO A 41 7.22 4.25 -17.57
N VAL A 42 6.86 4.13 -16.29
CA VAL A 42 7.73 3.55 -15.25
C VAL A 42 7.40 2.08 -15.08
N ASN A 43 8.40 1.20 -15.26
CA ASN A 43 8.25 -0.22 -14.97
C ASN A 43 8.62 -0.49 -13.51
N VAL A 44 7.71 -1.15 -12.80
CA VAL A 44 7.85 -1.49 -11.39
C VAL A 44 7.71 -2.98 -11.24
N THR A 45 8.60 -3.58 -10.47
CA THR A 45 8.46 -4.95 -10.01
C THR A 45 8.25 -4.94 -8.51
N ALA A 46 7.23 -5.66 -8.03
CA ALA A 46 6.94 -5.79 -6.61
C ALA A 46 6.70 -7.26 -6.25
N ARG A 47 7.15 -7.65 -5.06
CA ARG A 47 6.90 -8.99 -4.53
C ARG A 47 5.49 -9.05 -3.93
N VAL A 48 4.90 -10.25 -3.92
CA VAL A 48 3.65 -10.50 -3.17
C VAL A 48 3.84 -10.10 -1.70
N GLY A 49 2.78 -9.60 -1.05
CA GLY A 49 2.82 -9.16 0.35
C GLY A 49 3.55 -7.83 0.60
N SER A 50 4.36 -7.34 -0.34
CA SER A 50 5.04 -6.05 -0.20
C SER A 50 4.08 -4.88 -0.16
N GLU A 51 4.52 -3.77 0.42
CA GLU A 51 3.81 -2.50 0.33
C GLU A 51 4.53 -1.60 -0.67
N ILE A 52 3.78 -1.01 -1.61
CA ILE A 52 4.36 -0.13 -2.62
C ILE A 52 3.64 1.21 -2.74
N PHE A 53 4.39 2.21 -3.17
CA PHE A 53 3.91 3.57 -3.38
C PHE A 53 4.23 4.04 -4.79
N PHE A 54 3.24 4.45 -5.58
CA PHE A 54 3.47 5.15 -6.84
C PHE A 54 3.43 6.65 -6.63
N ASP A 55 4.56 7.30 -6.85
CA ASP A 55 4.65 8.76 -6.77
C ASP A 55 3.99 9.44 -7.97
N CYS A 56 3.22 10.51 -7.71
CA CYS A 56 2.76 11.47 -8.70
C CYS A 56 2.93 12.89 -8.15
N ARG A 57 4.03 13.53 -8.54
CA ARG A 57 4.41 14.87 -8.10
C ARG A 57 3.84 15.92 -9.04
N ILE A 58 3.25 16.97 -8.47
CA ILE A 58 2.63 18.05 -9.22
C ILE A 58 3.42 19.34 -9.03
N HIS A 59 3.81 19.94 -10.14
CA HIS A 59 4.65 21.13 -10.18
C HIS A 59 3.85 22.43 -10.10
N MET A 60 2.53 22.38 -10.33
CA MET A 60 1.67 23.55 -10.42
C MET A 60 0.92 23.86 -9.11
N SER A 61 0.72 25.15 -8.86
CA SER A 61 0.10 25.69 -7.65
C SER A 61 -1.42 25.78 -7.77
N GLU A 62 -2.09 24.92 -6.99
CA GLU A 62 -3.48 25.01 -6.51
C GLU A 62 -4.63 24.77 -7.52
N GLY A 63 -5.75 24.23 -6.99
CA GLY A 63 -7.00 23.98 -7.75
C GLY A 63 -7.04 22.66 -8.51
N HIS A 64 -6.23 21.69 -8.12
CA HIS A 64 -5.90 20.54 -8.93
C HIS A 64 -6.54 19.24 -8.41
N VAL A 65 -7.39 18.59 -9.23
CA VAL A 65 -7.89 17.23 -8.99
C VAL A 65 -6.91 16.21 -9.58
N VAL A 66 -6.36 15.37 -8.71
CA VAL A 66 -5.43 14.29 -9.05
C VAL A 66 -6.15 12.97 -8.93
N ALA A 67 -6.08 12.12 -9.94
CA ALA A 67 -6.70 10.80 -9.88
C ALA A 67 -5.69 9.71 -10.22
N TRP A 68 -5.75 8.61 -9.47
CA TRP A 68 -5.11 7.37 -9.89
C TRP A 68 -6.15 6.44 -10.46
N SER A 69 -5.88 5.91 -11.65
CA SER A 69 -6.70 4.89 -12.30
C SER A 69 -5.88 3.65 -12.62
N TYR A 70 -6.55 2.52 -12.66
CA TYR A 70 -5.98 1.20 -12.98
C TYR A 70 -6.67 0.65 -14.22
N VAL A 71 -5.89 0.05 -15.12
CA VAL A 71 -6.41 -0.73 -16.25
C VAL A 71 -6.13 -2.20 -15.96
N SER A 72 -7.20 -2.97 -15.81
CA SER A 72 -7.08 -4.40 -15.63
C SER A 72 -6.50 -5.05 -16.89
N PRO A 73 -5.42 -5.85 -16.79
CA PRO A 73 -4.91 -6.59 -17.93
C PRO A 73 -5.86 -7.73 -18.33
N LYS A 74 -6.72 -8.19 -17.40
CA LYS A 74 -7.70 -9.26 -17.64
C LYS A 74 -8.91 -8.76 -18.44
N SER A 75 -9.48 -7.61 -18.05
CA SER A 75 -10.72 -7.10 -18.68
C SER A 75 -10.52 -5.89 -19.60
N GLY A 76 -9.37 -5.23 -19.56
CA GLY A 76 -9.12 -3.96 -20.24
C GLY A 76 -9.90 -2.77 -19.65
N MET A 77 -10.67 -2.98 -18.58
CA MET A 77 -11.52 -1.93 -18.00
C MET A 77 -10.69 -0.95 -17.17
N LEU A 78 -10.94 0.34 -17.36
CA LEU A 78 -10.38 1.44 -16.56
C LEU A 78 -11.22 1.64 -15.30
N SER A 79 -10.58 1.67 -14.13
CA SER A 79 -11.21 1.99 -12.85
C SER A 79 -10.46 3.09 -12.10
N THR A 80 -11.17 4.07 -11.56
CA THR A 80 -10.57 5.10 -10.70
C THR A 80 -10.41 4.55 -9.28
N GLN A 81 -9.19 4.58 -8.77
CA GLN A 81 -8.83 4.06 -7.45
C GLN A 81 -8.86 5.17 -6.38
N THR A 82 -8.35 6.35 -6.73
CA THR A 82 -8.28 7.48 -5.80
C THR A 82 -8.56 8.79 -6.52
N VAL A 83 -9.08 9.77 -5.79
CA VAL A 83 -9.18 11.18 -6.21
C VAL A 83 -8.67 12.03 -5.05
N ASN A 84 -7.60 12.79 -5.28
CA ASN A 84 -6.84 13.51 -4.25
C ASN A 84 -6.48 12.58 -3.09
N LEU A 85 -6.99 12.87 -1.89
CA LEU A 85 -6.77 12.09 -0.67
C LEU A 85 -7.93 11.13 -0.34
N PHE A 86 -8.86 10.97 -1.29
CA PHE A 86 -9.98 10.05 -1.17
C PHE A 86 -9.69 8.74 -1.92
N SER A 87 -10.06 7.61 -1.30
CA SER A 87 -9.89 6.26 -1.85
C SER A 87 -11.25 5.59 -2.05
N PHE A 88 -11.46 4.95 -3.21
CA PHE A 88 -12.69 4.20 -3.48
C PHE A 88 -12.69 2.78 -2.91
N GLY A 89 -11.51 2.27 -2.53
CA GLY A 89 -11.35 0.94 -1.93
C GLY A 89 -10.34 0.96 -0.78
N THR A 90 -10.13 -0.20 -0.17
CA THR A 90 -9.24 -0.39 1.00
C THR A 90 -7.86 -0.93 0.62
N HIS A 91 -7.74 -1.58 -0.54
CA HIS A 91 -6.51 -2.21 -1.02
C HIS A 91 -5.55 -1.20 -1.68
N ARG A 92 -6.08 -0.43 -2.63
CA ARG A 92 -5.36 0.61 -3.40
C ARG A 92 -5.83 1.98 -2.94
N THR A 93 -5.06 2.61 -2.07
CA THR A 93 -5.46 3.79 -1.29
C THR A 93 -4.59 5.00 -1.61
N SER A 94 -5.11 6.20 -1.33
CA SER A 94 -4.38 7.45 -1.49
C SER A 94 -3.38 7.65 -0.34
N SER A 95 -2.21 8.18 -0.66
CA SER A 95 -1.23 8.64 0.32
C SER A 95 -0.62 9.96 -0.15
N PHE A 96 -0.41 10.91 0.75
CA PHE A 96 0.24 12.18 0.42
C PHE A 96 1.67 12.21 0.96
N GLN A 97 2.59 12.76 0.17
CA GLN A 97 3.92 13.14 0.65
C GLN A 97 4.19 14.59 0.26
N ALA A 98 4.48 15.43 1.24
CA ALA A 98 4.84 16.80 0.97
C ALA A 98 6.24 16.89 0.31
N PRO A 99 6.45 17.84 -0.62
CA PRO A 99 5.45 18.70 -1.25
C PRO A 99 4.75 18.00 -2.44
N ASN A 100 3.45 18.27 -2.61
CA ASN A 100 2.66 18.01 -3.83
C ASN A 100 2.76 16.60 -4.45
N ASN A 101 3.03 15.56 -3.66
CA ASN A 101 3.11 14.18 -4.16
C ASN A 101 1.85 13.39 -3.75
N TYR A 102 0.96 13.20 -4.72
CA TYR A 102 -0.27 12.43 -4.56
C TYR A 102 0.00 10.99 -4.96
N ARG A 103 0.29 10.15 -3.97
CA ARG A 103 0.74 8.79 -4.17
C ARG A 103 -0.42 7.80 -4.15
N LEU A 104 -0.31 6.75 -4.97
CA LEU A 104 -1.09 5.54 -4.78
C LEU A 104 -0.31 4.60 -3.88
N ARG A 105 -0.93 4.13 -2.79
CA ARG A 105 -0.42 3.07 -1.92
C ARG A 105 -1.16 1.78 -2.24
N ILE A 106 -0.44 0.69 -2.44
CA ILE A 106 -1.00 -0.66 -2.53
C ILE A 106 -0.54 -1.43 -1.30
N ASN A 107 -1.48 -1.86 -0.48
CA ASN A 107 -1.22 -2.59 0.76
C ASN A 107 -1.12 -4.08 0.44
N SER A 108 -0.03 -4.76 0.80
CA SER A 108 0.09 -6.22 0.61
C SER A 108 -0.20 -6.65 -0.84
N VAL A 109 0.69 -6.27 -1.76
CA VAL A 109 0.60 -6.54 -3.20
C VAL A 109 0.22 -8.00 -3.47
N ASN A 110 -0.67 -8.21 -4.43
CA ASN A 110 -1.02 -9.53 -4.93
C ASN A 110 -1.09 -9.53 -6.47
N HIS A 111 -1.25 -10.71 -7.07
CA HIS A 111 -1.26 -10.89 -8.52
C HIS A 111 -2.38 -10.13 -9.25
N GLU A 112 -3.45 -9.70 -8.57
CA GLU A 112 -4.50 -8.87 -9.17
C GLU A 112 -4.10 -7.39 -9.31
N ASP A 113 -3.01 -6.98 -8.67
CA ASP A 113 -2.43 -5.65 -8.82
C ASP A 113 -1.57 -5.52 -10.07
N GLU A 114 -1.14 -6.63 -10.69
CA GLU A 114 -0.43 -6.57 -11.97
C GLU A 114 -1.27 -5.82 -13.02
N GLY A 115 -0.64 -4.89 -13.73
CA GLY A 115 -1.30 -4.08 -14.76
C GLY A 115 -0.75 -2.67 -14.89
N VAL A 116 -1.56 -1.81 -15.52
CA VAL A 116 -1.16 -0.42 -15.83
C VAL A 116 -1.91 0.55 -14.94
N TYR A 117 -1.17 1.48 -14.34
CA TYR A 117 -1.70 2.57 -13.54
C TYR A 117 -1.41 3.91 -14.21
N TYR A 118 -2.36 4.83 -14.08
CA TYR A 118 -2.25 6.17 -14.61
C TYR A 118 -2.48 7.18 -13.50
N CYS A 119 -1.62 8.20 -13.43
CA CYS A 119 -1.90 9.42 -12.69
C CYS A 119 -2.42 10.49 -13.67
N PHE A 120 -3.67 10.89 -13.48
CA PHE A 120 -4.34 11.92 -14.26
C PHE A 120 -4.45 13.21 -13.47
N PHE A 121 -4.37 14.32 -14.20
CA PHE A 121 -4.56 15.64 -13.65
C PHE A 121 -5.68 16.41 -14.37
N HIS A 122 -6.70 16.84 -13.63
CA HIS A 122 -7.84 17.60 -14.19
C HIS A 122 -7.52 19.10 -14.26
N SER A 123 -6.48 19.47 -15.01
CA SER A 123 -6.45 20.77 -15.71
C SER A 123 -5.82 20.54 -17.06
N ALA A 124 -6.55 20.87 -18.13
CA ALA A 124 -6.08 20.86 -19.50
C ALA A 124 -5.22 19.63 -19.91
N GLN A 125 -5.85 18.45 -19.89
CA GLN A 125 -5.57 17.32 -20.79
C GLN A 125 -4.16 16.68 -20.79
N ASN A 126 -3.55 16.33 -19.64
CA ASN A 126 -2.32 15.52 -19.69
C ASN A 126 -2.31 14.35 -18.69
N ILE A 127 -1.96 13.16 -19.18
CA ILE A 127 -1.51 12.02 -18.36
C ILE A 127 -0.13 12.41 -17.85
N VAL A 128 0.03 12.50 -16.52
CA VAL A 128 1.30 12.92 -15.92
C VAL A 128 2.25 11.74 -15.76
N LYS A 129 1.71 10.54 -15.52
CA LYS A 129 2.51 9.33 -15.33
C LYS A 129 1.75 8.08 -15.70
N LYS A 130 2.43 7.20 -16.44
CA LYS A 130 2.02 5.81 -16.67
C LYS A 130 2.96 4.90 -15.90
N VAL A 131 2.42 3.91 -15.20
CA VAL A 131 3.19 2.92 -14.44
C VAL A 131 2.75 1.53 -14.86
N PHE A 132 3.69 0.65 -15.16
CA PHE A 132 3.43 -0.78 -15.34
C PHE A 132 3.93 -1.53 -14.10
N LEU A 133 3.04 -2.22 -13.41
CA LEU A 133 3.39 -3.08 -12.28
C LEU A 133 3.44 -4.53 -12.74
N LYS A 134 4.61 -5.16 -12.56
CA LYS A 134 4.81 -6.61 -12.62
C LYS A 134 4.86 -7.15 -11.19
N VAL A 135 4.10 -8.20 -10.90
CA VAL A 135 4.14 -8.86 -9.59
C VAL A 135 4.97 -10.14 -9.69
N THR A 136 5.85 -10.35 -8.71
CA THR A 136 6.67 -11.56 -8.58
C THR A 136 6.34 -12.29 -7.29
N GLU A 137 6.56 -13.60 -7.26
CA GLU A 137 6.43 -14.40 -6.04
C GLU A 137 7.43 -13.98 -4.97
N ASP A 138 7.16 -14.39 -3.74
CA ASP A 138 8.16 -14.44 -2.68
C ASP A 138 9.11 -15.62 -2.98
N GLU A 139 10.42 -15.37 -2.89
CA GLU A 139 11.37 -16.48 -2.93
C GLU A 139 11.47 -17.00 -1.49
N ASP A 140 11.05 -18.25 -1.31
CA ASP A 140 11.10 -19.00 -0.05
C ASP A 140 12.54 -19.16 0.49
#